data_AF-A0A1Y1KRY4-F1
#
_entry.id   AF-A0A1Y1KRY4-F1
#
_cell.length_a   1.000
_cell.length_b   1.000
_cell.length_c   1.000
_cell.angle_alpha   90.00
_cell.angle_beta   90.00
_cell.angle_gamma   90.00
#
_symmetry.space_group_name_H-M   'P 1'
#
loop_
_entity.id
_entity.type
_entity.pdbx_description
1 polymer ?
#
loop_
_entity_poly.entity_id
_entity_poly.type
_entity_poly.pdbx_seq_one_letter_code
_entity_poly.pdbx_strand_id
1 'polypeptide(L)'
;MFFHGDAHFMLYTERYHFFNRVRVKGIRHLVFYQPPTFPNFYYEMCNLMQEANMNSKIGSNSNMTVTILYSKYDHNQIAEIVGTERGLKMIQSDRNVHMLVTDGK
;
A
#
# COMPACT_ATOMS: atom_id res chain seq x y z
N MET A 1 19.05 5.64 -8.27
CA MET A 1 18.49 6.26 -7.05
C MET A 1 17.66 5.28 -6.22
N PHE A 2 16.31 5.30 -6.23
CA PHE A 2 15.52 4.49 -5.27
C PHE A 2 15.72 2.97 -5.40
N PHE A 3 15.57 2.39 -6.59
CA PHE A 3 15.78 0.95 -6.82
C PHE A 3 17.21 0.46 -6.52
N HIS A 4 18.19 1.36 -6.58
CA HIS A 4 19.60 1.05 -6.33
C HIS A 4 20.00 1.28 -4.87
N GLY A 5 19.07 1.71 -4.02
CA GLY A 5 19.33 1.98 -2.61
C GLY A 5 19.99 3.33 -2.33
N ASP A 6 20.24 4.17 -3.34
CA ASP A 6 20.84 5.50 -3.13
C ASP A 6 19.88 6.46 -2.39
N ALA A 7 18.58 6.17 -2.43
CA ALA A 7 17.55 6.91 -1.71
C ALA A 7 16.71 5.95 -0.86
N HIS A 8 16.58 6.25 0.43
CA HIS A 8 15.80 5.45 1.38
C HIS A 8 14.29 5.66 1.23
N PHE A 9 13.87 6.88 0.85
CA PHE A 9 12.48 7.26 0.73
C PHE A 9 12.20 7.80 -0.67
N MET A 10 11.02 7.49 -1.19
CA MET A 10 10.49 8.07 -2.41
C MET A 10 9.07 8.54 -2.14
N LEU A 11 8.84 9.84 -2.28
CA LEU A 11 7.49 10.40 -2.25
C LEU A 11 6.84 10.17 -3.60
N TYR A 12 5.67 9.54 -3.58
CA TYR A 12 4.95 9.14 -4.78
C TYR A 12 3.50 9.61 -4.69
N THR A 13 2.95 10.09 -5.80
CA THR A 13 1.58 10.62 -5.83
C THR A 13 0.72 9.83 -6.81
N GLU A 14 -0.55 9.66 -6.46
CA GLU A 14 -1.56 9.03 -7.29
C GLU A 14 -1.70 9.74 -8.65
N ARG A 15 -1.68 11.08 -8.66
CA ARG A 15 -1.75 11.88 -9.90
C ARG A 15 -0.60 11.56 -10.86
N TYR A 16 0.63 11.47 -10.34
CA TYR A 16 1.77 11.12 -11.18
C TYR A 16 1.64 9.70 -11.74
N HIS A 17 1.19 8.74 -10.92
CA HIS A 17 0.97 7.37 -11.36
C HIS A 17 -0.13 7.27 -12.42
N PHE A 18 -1.22 8.02 -12.26
CA PHE A 18 -2.34 8.02 -13.18
C PHE A 18 -1.91 8.40 -14.62
N PHE A 19 -1.09 9.43 -14.78
CA PHE A 19 -0.66 9.90 -16.10
C PHE A 19 0.47 9.08 -16.72
N ASN A 20 1.40 8.56 -15.91
CA ASN A 20 2.62 7.95 -16.42
C ASN A 20 2.66 6.42 -16.33
N ARG A 21 1.81 5.82 -15.47
CA ARG A 21 1.74 4.37 -15.22
C ARG A 21 3.11 3.71 -14.97
N VAL A 22 3.97 4.41 -14.24
CA VAL A 22 5.34 3.94 -13.98
C VAL A 22 5.31 2.71 -13.08
N ARG A 23 5.98 1.65 -13.53
CA ARG A 23 6.23 0.44 -12.73
C ARG A 23 7.38 0.71 -11.76
N VAL A 24 7.03 1.22 -10.58
CA VAL A 24 7.99 1.46 -9.50
C VAL A 24 8.58 0.13 -9.04
N LYS A 25 9.91 0.08 -8.86
CA LYS A 25 10.66 -1.09 -8.39
C LYS A 25 11.31 -0.81 -7.05
N GLY A 26 11.56 -1.87 -6.27
CA GLY A 26 12.24 -1.80 -4.98
C GLY A 26 11.36 -1.35 -3.80
N ILE A 27 10.04 -1.41 -3.94
CA ILE A 27 9.11 -1.08 -2.84
C ILE A 27 9.15 -2.20 -1.79
N ARG A 28 9.65 -1.88 -0.60
CA ARG A 28 9.67 -2.79 0.57
C ARG A 28 8.60 -2.44 1.59
N HIS A 29 8.46 -1.15 1.87
CA HIS A 29 7.46 -0.62 2.76
C HIS A 29 6.67 0.46 2.03
N LEU A 30 5.35 0.33 2.03
CA LEU A 30 4.44 1.26 1.39
C LEU A 30 3.55 1.89 2.44
N VAL A 31 3.58 3.22 2.53
CA VAL A 31 2.75 3.99 3.45
C VAL A 31 1.86 4.91 2.65
N PHE A 32 0.56 4.69 2.73
CA PHE A 32 -0.45 5.60 2.21
C PHE A 32 -0.84 6.59 3.31
N TYR A 33 -0.65 7.88 3.05
CA TYR A 33 -1.06 8.95 3.98
C TYR A 33 -2.59 9.06 4.13
N GLN A 34 -3.33 8.56 3.16
CA GLN A 34 -4.78 8.47 3.12
C GLN A 34 -5.16 7.31 2.19
N PRO A 35 -6.37 6.75 2.29
CA PRO A 35 -6.86 5.80 1.30
C PRO A 35 -6.86 6.47 -0.09
N PRO A 36 -6.43 5.75 -1.15
CA PRO A 36 -6.39 6.32 -2.48
C PRO A 36 -7.77 6.67 -3.00
N THR A 37 -7.83 7.67 -3.88
CA THR A 37 -9.10 8.09 -4.49
C THR A 37 -9.63 7.01 -5.43
N PHE A 38 -8.72 6.32 -6.13
CA PHE A 38 -9.03 5.18 -6.96
C PHE A 38 -8.53 3.89 -6.29
N PRO A 39 -9.43 2.96 -5.89
CA PRO A 39 -9.05 1.72 -5.19
C PRO A 39 -8.04 0.86 -5.96
N ASN A 40 -8.13 0.87 -7.29
CA ASN A 40 -7.20 0.15 -8.17
C ASN A 40 -5.74 0.54 -7.92
N PHE A 41 -5.48 1.80 -7.53
CA PHE A 41 -4.13 2.25 -7.21
C PHE A 41 -3.53 1.49 -6.03
N TYR A 42 -4.32 1.16 -5.01
CA TYR A 42 -3.86 0.33 -3.88
C TYR A 42 -3.36 -1.02 -4.38
N TYR A 43 -4.20 -1.73 -5.15
CA TYR A 43 -3.87 -3.06 -5.65
C TYR A 43 -2.68 -3.03 -6.63
N GLU A 44 -2.62 -2.04 -7.51
CA GLU A 44 -1.49 -1.84 -8.43
C GLU A 44 -0.17 -1.66 -7.66
N MET A 45 -0.13 -0.82 -6.62
CA MET A 45 1.07 -0.61 -5.83
C MET A 45 1.47 -1.85 -5.03
N CYS A 46 0.50 -2.55 -4.43
CA CYS A 46 0.74 -3.83 -3.75
C CYS A 46 1.30 -4.88 -4.70
N ASN A 47 0.80 -4.96 -5.94
CA ASN A 47 1.31 -5.89 -6.95
C ASN A 47 2.72 -5.57 -7.43
N LEU A 48 3.19 -4.33 -7.27
CA LEU A 48 4.58 -3.97 -7.55
C LEU A 48 5.53 -4.44 -6.44
N MET A 49 5.03 -4.79 -5.25
CA MET A 49 5.79 -5.36 -4.13
C MET A 49 6.01 -6.87 -4.28
N GLN A 50 6.53 -7.29 -5.43
CA GLN A 50 6.89 -8.69 -5.70
C GLN A 50 8.42 -8.83 -5.74
N GLU A 51 8.93 -10.02 -5.43
CA GLU A 51 10.36 -10.33 -5.47
C GLU A 51 11.00 -10.00 -6.83
N ALA A 52 10.27 -10.19 -7.94
CA ALA A 52 10.73 -9.86 -9.29
C ALA A 52 11.03 -8.36 -9.50
N ASN A 53 10.45 -7.48 -8.67
CA ASN A 53 10.70 -6.04 -8.70
C ASN A 53 11.70 -5.61 -7.60
N MET A 54 12.26 -6.54 -6.83
CA MET A 54 13.24 -6.26 -5.80
C MET A 54 14.66 -6.36 -6.32
N ASN A 55 15.56 -5.61 -5.70
CA ASN A 55 16.99 -5.72 -5.96
C ASN A 55 17.57 -6.77 -5.00
N SER A 56 17.97 -7.93 -5.55
CA SER A 56 18.52 -9.06 -4.76
C SER A 56 19.80 -8.71 -4.01
N LYS A 57 20.48 -7.62 -4.37
CA LYS A 57 21.71 -7.15 -3.73
C LYS A 57 21.47 -6.29 -2.48
N ILE A 58 20.22 -5.84 -2.25
CA ILE A 58 19.92 -4.80 -1.26
C ILE A 58 18.75 -5.26 -0.41
N GLY A 59 19.01 -5.55 0.88
CA GLY A 59 18.03 -5.85 1.94
C GLY A 59 17.50 -7.30 1.96
N SER A 60 16.77 -7.69 3.02
CA SER A 60 16.21 -9.05 3.17
C SER A 60 14.91 -9.24 2.36
N ASN A 61 14.60 -10.47 1.94
CA ASN A 61 13.36 -10.79 1.20
C ASN A 61 12.12 -10.93 2.09
N SER A 62 12.27 -10.94 3.42
CA SER A 62 11.24 -11.46 4.31
C SER A 62 10.26 -10.45 4.90
N ASN A 63 10.48 -9.13 4.74
CA ASN A 63 9.69 -8.11 5.44
C ASN A 63 9.15 -7.06 4.47
N MET A 64 7.95 -7.31 3.95
CA MET A 64 7.19 -6.35 3.15
C MET A 64 5.95 -5.90 3.91
N THR A 65 5.69 -4.60 3.96
CA THR A 65 4.54 -4.06 4.69
C THR A 65 3.81 -3.02 3.89
N VAL A 66 2.48 -3.03 3.99
CA VAL A 66 1.61 -1.99 3.47
C VAL A 66 0.83 -1.41 4.63
N THR A 67 0.85 -0.09 4.76
CA THR A 67 0.16 0.62 5.84
C THR A 67 -0.64 1.76 5.24
N ILE A 68 -1.90 1.88 5.66
CA ILE A 68 -2.79 2.96 5.26
C ILE A 68 -3.21 3.71 6.50
N LEU A 69 -3.00 5.01 6.51
CA LEU A 69 -3.64 5.91 7.47
C LEU A 69 -5.03 6.26 6.96
N TYR A 70 -6.03 6.20 7.82
CA TYR A 70 -7.41 6.54 7.46
C TYR A 70 -8.15 7.12 8.66
N SER A 71 -9.26 7.80 8.37
CA SER A 71 -10.19 8.38 9.33
C SER A 71 -11.58 7.78 9.20
N LYS A 72 -12.48 8.09 10.14
CA LYS A 72 -13.89 7.67 10.07
C LYS A 72 -14.62 8.22 8.85
N TYR A 73 -14.10 9.26 8.21
CA TYR A 73 -14.67 9.90 7.02
C TYR A 73 -14.27 9.22 5.71
N ASP A 74 -13.25 8.37 5.74
CA ASP A 74 -12.73 7.67 4.55
C ASP A 74 -13.41 6.31 4.32
N HIS A 75 -14.59 6.11 4.94
CA HIS A 75 -15.34 4.85 4.94
C HIS A 75 -15.50 4.26 3.53
N ASN A 76 -15.87 5.08 2.55
CA ASN A 76 -16.14 4.61 1.19
C ASN A 76 -14.87 4.08 0.52
N GLN A 77 -13.76 4.80 0.64
CA GLN A 77 -12.48 4.42 0.03
C GLN A 77 -11.91 3.16 0.70
N ILE A 78 -12.01 3.06 2.03
CA ILE A 78 -11.60 1.86 2.76
C ILE A 78 -12.46 0.66 2.38
N ALA A 79 -13.79 0.82 2.30
CA ALA A 79 -14.70 -0.24 1.91
C ALA A 79 -14.39 -0.82 0.52
N GLU A 80 -13.91 -0.01 -0.42
CA GLU A 80 -13.50 -0.47 -1.74
C GLU A 80 -12.18 -1.27 -1.75
N ILE A 81 -11.34 -1.10 -0.71
CA ILE A 81 -10.08 -1.83 -0.53
C ILE A 81 -10.29 -3.13 0.27
N VAL A 82 -11.04 -3.07 1.37
CA VAL A 82 -11.15 -4.19 2.32
C VAL A 82 -12.49 -4.93 2.24
N GLY A 83 -13.43 -4.42 1.44
CA GLY A 83 -14.82 -4.85 1.37
C GLY A 83 -15.72 -4.13 2.38
N THR A 84 -16.99 -3.94 2.03
CA THR A 84 -17.97 -3.16 2.83
C THR A 84 -18.13 -3.67 4.26
N GLU A 85 -18.26 -4.98 4.46
CA GLU A 85 -18.48 -5.56 5.79
C GLU A 85 -17.29 -5.33 6.72
N ARG A 86 -16.07 -5.53 6.22
CA ARG A 86 -14.84 -5.30 7.00
C ARG A 86 -14.59 -3.82 7.22
N GLY A 87 -14.84 -2.99 6.20
CA GLY A 87 -14.71 -1.53 6.30
C GLY A 87 -15.60 -0.96 7.39
N LEU A 88 -16.86 -1.38 7.46
CA LEU A 88 -17.79 -0.99 8.53
C LEU A 88 -17.24 -1.37 9.92
N LYS A 89 -16.76 -2.61 10.09
CA LYS A 89 -16.17 -3.08 11.36
C LYS A 89 -14.94 -2.27 11.75
N MET A 90 -14.10 -1.89 10.78
CA MET A 90 -12.91 -1.06 11.02
C MET A 90 -13.27 0.36 11.47
N ILE A 91 -14.30 0.97 10.87
CA ILE A 91 -14.71 2.35 11.19
C ILE A 91 -15.46 2.44 12.53
N GLN A 92 -16.23 1.39 12.87
CA GLN A 92 -16.98 1.31 14.13
C GLN A 92 -16.14 0.88 15.33
N SER A 93 -14.92 0.37 15.10
CA SER A 93 -14.07 -0.09 16.18
C SER A 93 -13.47 1.07 16.98
N ASP A 94 -13.28 0.85 18.28
CA ASP A 94 -12.53 1.75 19.16
C ASP A 94 -11.01 1.56 19.06
N ARG A 95 -10.54 0.61 18.24
CA ARG A 95 -9.11 0.37 18.04
C ARG A 95 -8.53 1.37 17.05
N ASN A 96 -7.30 1.81 17.33
CA ASN A 96 -6.57 2.72 16.45
C ASN A 96 -5.81 1.99 15.32
N VAL A 97 -5.63 0.67 15.44
CA VAL A 97 -4.84 -0.13 14.50
C VAL A 97 -5.61 -1.39 14.12
N HIS A 98 -5.72 -1.62 12.82
CA HIS A 98 -6.40 -2.75 12.22
C HIS A 98 -5.41 -3.52 11.33
N MET A 99 -5.13 -4.77 11.69
CA MET A 99 -4.25 -5.63 10.91
C MET A 99 -5.09 -6.54 10.02
N LEU A 100 -4.77 -6.54 8.73
CA LEU A 100 -5.36 -7.46 7.76
C LEU A 100 -4.28 -8.47 7.38
N VAL A 101 -4.57 -9.74 7.62
CA VAL A 101 -3.73 -10.86 7.19
C VAL A 101 -4.51 -11.60 6.11
N THR A 102 -3.89 -11.81 4.96
CA THR A 102 -4.41 -12.76 3.98
C THR A 102 -4.17 -14.16 4.53
N ASP A 103 -5.24 -14.84 4.95
CA ASP A 103 -5.16 -16.26 5.30
C ASP A 103 -4.65 -17.01 4.06
N GLY A 104 -3.42 -17.52 4.17
CA GLY A 104 -2.87 -18.46 3.20
C GLY A 104 -3.64 -19.77 3.33
N LYS A 105 -4.54 -20.03 2.39
CA LYS A 105 -4.91 -21.40 2.05
C LYS A 105 -3.90 -21.94 1.05
#